data_AF-A0A6P2ATH5-F1
#
_entry.id   AF-A0A6P2ATH5-F1
#
_cell.length_a   1.000
_cell.length_b   1.000
_cell.length_c   1.000
_cell.angle_alpha   90.00
_cell.angle_beta   90.00
_cell.angle_gamma   90.00
#
_symmetry.space_group_name_H-M   'P 1'
#
loop_
_entity.id
_entity.type
_entity.pdbx_description
1 polymer ?
#
loop_
_entity_poly.entity_id
_entity_poly.type
_entity_poly.pdbx_seq_one_letter_code
_entity_poly.pdbx_strand_id
1 'polypeptide(L)'
;INQIVDLIYETVDPESWRDRGLGDVGTIEEYGGNLIITQTPGNHRHIEGLLSQLREIRSLQINVETRVLDVDTTWFEQIGVDLDLYFNTNNTMFQQARAVDPNFQLSDFFGPGGQPLDTIIFGGPGQTGVLDADTPNPFNISNIATGNAVAIPIDTTGDGIPDGFTYAAGTGGFSPIANQQGFSPIGVTQGSLGLAKELFGTASVLGPAATVGLQFLDDIQVDLLIEATQADRRTVVMSAPRLTFFNGERAWIAVATATTFVSALNPIVGTGGTAFTPVIDRVFDGFVLDIQGVVSADRRYVNMTVIFASSQIEGFDQGTTVGQASGGGTLGGGAGQPLEGQFELPIISGQNIRTSVMVPDKGTLLLGGARQVREIEVETGVPVLSKIPFINRFFTNRITSKDESSLLILLRPEIIIQAENEDMLFPGLSDQLGGNGSLLR
;
A
#
# COMPACT_ATOMS: atom_id res chain seq x y z
N ILE A 1 -8.33 -43.49 28.47
CA ILE A 1 -9.08 -44.72 28.85
C ILE A 1 -9.32 -44.74 30.36
N ASN A 2 -8.31 -44.46 31.18
CA ASN A 2 -8.44 -44.33 32.65
C ASN A 2 -9.62 -43.45 33.11
N GLN A 3 -9.81 -42.27 32.52
CA GLN A 3 -10.97 -41.39 32.82
C GLN A 3 -12.33 -42.05 32.54
N ILE A 4 -12.43 -42.93 31.53
CA ILE A 4 -13.66 -43.65 31.20
C ILE A 4 -13.88 -44.79 32.20
N VAL A 5 -12.81 -45.51 32.55
CA VAL A 5 -12.85 -46.58 33.56
C VAL A 5 -13.26 -46.03 34.93
N ASP A 6 -12.69 -44.89 35.33
CA ASP A 6 -13.05 -44.20 36.57
C ASP A 6 -14.53 -43.76 36.57
N LEU A 7 -15.00 -43.21 35.44
CA LEU A 7 -16.41 -42.84 35.29
C LEU A 7 -17.33 -44.06 35.40
N ILE A 8 -16.97 -45.19 34.80
CA ILE A 8 -17.76 -46.43 34.91
C ILE A 8 -17.84 -46.89 36.36
N TYR A 9 -16.70 -46.90 37.08
CA TYR A 9 -16.65 -47.28 38.49
C TYR A 9 -17.49 -46.36 39.40
N GLU A 10 -17.58 -45.07 39.08
CA GLU A 10 -18.35 -44.10 39.88
C GLU A 10 -19.83 -44.07 39.55
N THR A 11 -20.21 -44.35 38.31
CA THR A 11 -21.60 -44.16 37.84
C THR A 11 -22.41 -45.45 37.84
N VAL A 12 -21.76 -46.61 37.66
CA VAL A 12 -22.43 -47.91 37.60
C VAL A 12 -22.09 -48.71 38.85
N ASP A 13 -23.06 -48.82 39.76
CA ASP A 13 -23.03 -49.69 40.95
C ASP A 13 -21.66 -49.74 41.65
N PRO A 14 -21.24 -48.65 42.33
CA PRO A 14 -19.89 -48.48 42.86
C PRO A 14 -19.45 -49.56 43.85
N GLU A 15 -20.40 -50.20 44.53
CA GLU A 15 -20.15 -51.26 45.52
C GLU A 15 -19.96 -52.64 44.88
N SER A 16 -20.26 -52.81 43.59
CA SER A 16 -20.20 -54.11 42.92
C SER A 16 -18.81 -54.50 42.38
N TRP A 17 -17.86 -53.56 42.37
CA TRP A 17 -16.56 -53.72 41.71
C TRP A 17 -15.50 -54.39 42.61
N ARG A 18 -15.00 -55.54 42.16
CA ARG A 18 -13.95 -56.33 42.81
C ARG A 18 -12.59 -55.66 42.70
N ASP A 19 -12.33 -54.97 41.61
CA ASP A 19 -11.06 -54.28 41.36
C ASP A 19 -10.83 -53.10 42.31
N ARG A 20 -11.91 -52.57 42.94
CA ARG A 20 -11.84 -51.56 44.01
C ARG A 20 -11.93 -52.15 45.42
N GLY A 21 -12.01 -53.48 45.55
CA GLY A 21 -12.08 -54.19 46.84
C GLY A 21 -13.40 -54.02 47.59
N LEU A 22 -14.46 -53.55 46.91
CA LEU A 22 -15.76 -53.24 47.50
C LEU A 22 -16.83 -54.29 47.19
N GLY A 23 -16.73 -54.97 46.04
CA GLY A 23 -17.72 -55.97 45.58
C GLY A 23 -17.12 -57.29 45.11
N ASP A 24 -18.00 -58.25 44.81
CA ASP A 24 -17.63 -59.63 44.47
C ASP A 24 -17.76 -59.98 42.97
N VAL A 25 -18.39 -59.14 42.16
CA VAL A 25 -18.87 -59.53 40.81
C VAL A 25 -18.20 -58.76 39.67
N GLY A 26 -17.97 -57.46 39.82
CA GLY A 26 -17.53 -56.58 38.73
C GLY A 26 -16.02 -56.57 38.52
N THR A 27 -15.55 -56.83 37.30
CA THR A 27 -14.14 -56.59 36.90
C THR A 27 -14.04 -55.86 35.55
N ILE A 28 -13.02 -55.04 35.38
CA ILE A 28 -12.70 -54.33 34.12
C ILE A 28 -11.24 -54.59 33.76
N GLU A 29 -11.02 -55.26 32.63
CA GLU A 29 -9.70 -55.46 32.05
C GLU A 29 -9.56 -54.71 30.73
N GLU A 30 -8.43 -54.02 30.54
CA GLU A 30 -8.09 -53.37 29.29
C GLU A 30 -7.20 -54.30 28.44
N TYR A 31 -7.60 -54.55 27.20
CA TYR A 31 -6.80 -55.30 26.24
C TYR A 31 -6.76 -54.59 24.88
N GLY A 32 -5.62 -53.99 24.55
CA GLY A 32 -5.37 -53.41 23.23
C GLY A 32 -6.34 -52.29 22.83
N GLY A 33 -6.80 -51.46 23.78
CA GLY A 33 -7.79 -50.40 23.55
C GLY A 33 -9.24 -50.86 23.62
N ASN A 34 -9.49 -52.16 23.83
CA ASN A 34 -10.81 -52.69 24.15
C ASN A 34 -10.98 -52.83 25.67
N LEU A 35 -12.20 -52.59 26.15
CA LEU A 35 -12.58 -52.82 27.54
C LEU A 35 -13.36 -54.13 27.63
N ILE A 36 -12.81 -55.09 28.36
CA ILE A 36 -13.47 -56.35 28.70
C ILE A 36 -14.06 -56.15 30.09
N ILE A 37 -15.39 -56.11 30.17
CA ILE A 37 -16.11 -55.84 31.43
C ILE A 37 -16.91 -57.08 31.79
N THR A 38 -16.73 -57.57 33.02
CA THR A 38 -17.52 -58.65 33.60
C THR A 38 -18.41 -58.07 34.68
N GLN A 39 -19.73 -58.18 34.52
CA GLN A 39 -20.70 -57.59 35.44
C GLN A 39 -22.10 -58.23 35.28
N THR A 40 -23.04 -57.95 36.18
CA THR A 40 -24.43 -58.39 36.07
C THR A 40 -25.13 -57.87 34.79
N PRO A 41 -26.10 -58.61 34.22
CA PRO A 41 -26.82 -58.19 33.01
C PRO A 41 -27.60 -56.87 33.14
N GLY A 42 -27.97 -56.48 34.37
CA GLY A 42 -28.59 -55.18 34.64
C GLY A 42 -27.60 -54.03 34.46
N ASN A 43 -26.44 -54.16 35.10
CA ASN A 43 -25.37 -53.16 35.03
C ASN A 43 -24.73 -53.09 33.64
N HIS A 44 -24.67 -54.18 32.87
CA HIS A 44 -24.25 -54.14 31.46
C HIS A 44 -25.07 -53.18 30.61
N ARG A 45 -26.41 -53.13 30.80
CA ARG A 45 -27.28 -52.19 30.09
C ARG A 45 -27.00 -50.73 30.48
N HIS A 46 -26.65 -50.48 31.74
CA HIS A 46 -26.28 -49.15 32.20
C HIS A 46 -24.93 -48.70 31.62
N ILE A 47 -23.96 -49.61 31.56
CA ILE A 47 -22.65 -49.36 30.94
C ILE A 47 -22.81 -49.08 29.44
N GLU A 48 -23.63 -49.88 28.74
CA GLU A 48 -23.94 -49.67 27.33
C GLU A 48 -24.56 -48.28 27.08
N GLY A 49 -25.54 -47.89 27.91
CA GLY A 49 -26.16 -46.56 27.83
C GLY A 49 -25.16 -45.42 28.04
N LEU A 50 -24.30 -45.52 29.06
CA LEU A 50 -23.25 -44.53 29.34
C LEU A 50 -22.24 -44.44 28.19
N LEU A 51 -21.73 -45.58 27.72
CA LEU A 51 -20.77 -45.62 26.61
C LEU A 51 -21.37 -45.10 25.31
N SER A 52 -22.65 -45.36 25.06
CA SER A 52 -23.39 -44.80 23.93
C SER A 52 -23.44 -43.27 23.99
N GLN A 53 -23.80 -42.70 25.14
CA GLN A 53 -23.83 -41.25 25.35
C GLN A 53 -22.44 -40.60 25.18
N LEU A 54 -21.40 -41.23 25.72
CA LEU A 54 -20.02 -40.75 25.59
C LEU A 54 -19.52 -40.81 24.14
N ARG A 55 -19.90 -41.85 23.39
CA ARG A 55 -19.58 -42.00 21.97
C ARG A 55 -20.27 -40.94 21.13
N GLU A 56 -21.52 -40.64 21.42
CA GLU A 56 -22.31 -39.62 20.72
C GLU A 56 -21.64 -38.23 20.81
N ILE A 57 -21.19 -37.82 22.01
CA ILE A 57 -20.52 -36.52 22.21
C ILE A 57 -19.19 -36.44 21.42
N ARG A 58 -18.44 -37.53 21.33
CA ARG A 58 -17.14 -37.57 20.61
C ARG A 58 -17.29 -37.69 19.10
N SER A 59 -18.46 -38.09 18.60
CA SER A 59 -18.77 -38.20 17.17
C SER A 59 -19.20 -36.87 16.52
N LEU A 60 -19.30 -35.79 17.33
CA LEU A 60 -19.66 -34.47 16.83
C LEU A 60 -18.43 -33.77 16.25
N GLN A 61 -18.54 -33.43 14.97
CA GLN A 61 -17.60 -32.55 14.28
C GLN A 61 -18.28 -31.22 13.99
N ILE A 62 -17.48 -30.17 13.92
CA ILE A 62 -17.91 -28.83 13.53
C ILE A 62 -17.13 -28.48 12.27
N ASN A 63 -17.85 -28.20 11.19
CA ASN A 63 -17.30 -27.60 9.99
C ASN A 63 -17.55 -26.10 10.06
N VAL A 64 -16.49 -25.30 9.98
CA VAL A 64 -16.59 -23.85 9.99
C VAL A 64 -16.14 -23.32 8.64
N GLU A 65 -17.06 -22.64 7.95
CA GLU A 65 -16.77 -21.83 6.77
C GLU A 65 -16.58 -20.39 7.22
N THR A 66 -15.40 -19.83 6.95
CA THR A 66 -15.14 -18.41 7.16
C THR A 66 -15.02 -17.74 5.81
N ARG A 67 -15.56 -16.52 5.67
CA ARG A 67 -15.41 -15.67 4.49
C ARG A 67 -14.83 -14.36 4.94
N VAL A 68 -13.62 -14.08 4.50
CA VAL A 68 -12.93 -12.81 4.69
C VAL A 68 -13.08 -12.05 3.39
N LEU A 69 -13.73 -10.90 3.44
CA LEU A 69 -13.83 -9.98 2.32
C LEU A 69 -13.04 -8.74 2.66
N ASP A 70 -12.12 -8.40 1.78
CA ASP A 70 -11.43 -7.12 1.77
C ASP A 70 -11.96 -6.30 0.60
N VAL A 71 -12.41 -5.08 0.89
CA VAL A 71 -13.02 -4.18 -0.06
C VAL A 71 -12.28 -2.85 -0.02
N ASP A 72 -11.50 -2.59 -1.06
CA ASP A 72 -10.80 -1.34 -1.25
C ASP A 72 -11.48 -0.53 -2.36
N THR A 73 -11.84 0.69 -2.04
CA THR A 73 -12.39 1.66 -2.99
C THR A 73 -11.53 2.93 -2.96
N THR A 74 -11.03 3.33 -4.11
CA THR A 74 -10.31 4.58 -4.31
C THR A 74 -11.11 5.42 -5.28
N TRP A 75 -11.51 6.61 -4.84
CA TRP A 75 -12.11 7.61 -5.68
C TRP A 75 -11.18 8.83 -5.73
N PHE A 76 -10.93 9.31 -6.94
CA PHE A 76 -10.06 10.44 -7.21
C PHE A 76 -10.77 11.41 -8.15
N GLU A 77 -10.81 12.68 -7.77
CA GLU A 77 -11.29 13.77 -8.59
C GLU A 77 -10.25 14.89 -8.60
N GLN A 78 -9.92 15.35 -9.80
CA GLN A 78 -9.13 16.54 -10.03
C GLN A 78 -9.89 17.41 -11.02
N ILE A 79 -10.14 18.65 -10.62
CA ILE A 79 -10.65 19.69 -11.51
C ILE A 79 -9.73 20.89 -11.33
N GLY A 80 -9.09 21.28 -12.42
CA GLY A 80 -8.21 22.44 -12.45
C GLY A 80 -8.46 23.31 -13.68
N VAL A 81 -8.24 24.59 -13.49
CA VAL A 81 -8.17 25.59 -14.54
C VAL A 81 -6.83 26.30 -14.38
N ASP A 82 -6.05 26.28 -15.44
CA ASP A 82 -4.85 27.08 -15.59
C ASP A 82 -5.21 28.25 -16.53
N LEU A 83 -5.12 29.47 -16.00
CA LEU A 83 -5.42 30.70 -16.72
C LEU A 83 -4.18 31.59 -16.70
N ASP A 84 -3.56 31.71 -17.87
CA ASP A 84 -2.43 32.58 -18.10
C ASP A 84 -2.88 33.81 -18.89
N LEU A 85 -2.62 34.99 -18.32
CA LEU A 85 -2.98 36.28 -18.91
C LEU A 85 -1.72 37.10 -19.16
N TYR A 86 -1.48 37.43 -20.43
CA TYR A 86 -0.36 38.28 -20.83
C TYR A 86 -0.89 39.57 -21.44
N PHE A 87 -0.50 40.69 -20.85
CA PHE A 87 -0.90 42.02 -21.27
C PHE A 87 0.23 42.69 -22.05
N ASN A 88 -0.07 43.09 -23.28
CA ASN A 88 0.84 43.89 -24.09
C ASN A 88 0.81 45.36 -23.62
N THR A 89 1.64 45.68 -22.63
CA THR A 89 1.80 47.06 -22.14
C THR A 89 2.79 47.88 -22.97
N ASN A 90 3.51 47.23 -23.89
CA ASN A 90 4.49 47.86 -24.77
C ASN A 90 4.41 47.34 -26.21
N ASN A 91 3.50 47.95 -26.97
CA ASN A 91 3.28 47.66 -28.38
C ASN A 91 4.54 47.79 -29.24
N THR A 92 5.47 48.69 -28.90
CA THR A 92 6.71 48.85 -29.66
C THR A 92 7.65 47.65 -29.47
N MET A 93 7.69 47.11 -28.25
CA MET A 93 8.49 45.94 -27.88
C MET A 93 7.96 44.68 -28.58
N PHE A 94 6.65 44.45 -28.53
CA PHE A 94 6.01 43.32 -29.19
C PHE A 94 6.10 43.38 -30.72
N GLN A 95 5.95 44.56 -31.33
CA GLN A 95 6.11 44.73 -32.78
C GLN A 95 7.54 44.50 -33.24
N GLN A 96 8.53 44.93 -32.45
CA GLN A 96 9.93 44.63 -32.73
C GLN A 96 10.22 43.12 -32.62
N ALA A 97 9.65 42.43 -31.63
CA ALA A 97 9.80 40.99 -31.48
C ALA A 97 9.18 40.24 -32.67
N ARG A 98 7.99 40.65 -33.08
CA ARG A 98 7.31 40.10 -34.27
C ARG A 98 7.98 40.43 -35.60
N ALA A 99 8.79 41.48 -35.67
CA ALA A 99 9.58 41.80 -36.85
C ALA A 99 10.80 40.88 -37.02
N VAL A 100 11.30 40.31 -35.91
CA VAL A 100 12.38 39.32 -35.90
C VAL A 100 11.83 37.91 -36.07
N ASP A 101 10.79 37.56 -35.33
CA ASP A 101 10.05 36.30 -35.46
C ASP A 101 8.55 36.57 -35.70
N PRO A 102 8.03 36.36 -36.93
CA PRO A 102 6.62 36.57 -37.24
C PRO A 102 5.63 35.77 -36.36
N ASN A 103 6.08 34.67 -35.75
CA ASN A 103 5.30 33.78 -34.89
C ASN A 103 5.45 34.09 -33.39
N PHE A 104 6.22 35.12 -33.02
CA PHE A 104 6.43 35.51 -31.62
C PHE A 104 5.10 35.81 -30.92
N GLN A 105 4.88 35.18 -29.76
CA GLN A 105 3.68 35.34 -28.93
C GLN A 105 3.99 36.18 -27.69
N LEU A 106 2.99 36.82 -27.07
CA LEU A 106 3.19 37.61 -25.86
C LEU A 106 3.67 36.76 -24.68
N SER A 107 3.29 35.48 -24.65
CA SER A 107 3.78 34.50 -23.66
C SER A 107 5.29 34.24 -23.75
N ASP A 108 5.92 34.46 -24.91
CA ASP A 108 7.36 34.21 -25.12
C ASP A 108 8.26 35.28 -24.44
N PHE A 109 7.65 36.36 -23.94
CA PHE A 109 8.32 37.29 -23.01
C PHE A 109 8.48 36.72 -21.60
N PHE A 110 7.90 35.55 -21.30
CA PHE A 110 7.85 34.96 -19.97
C PHE A 110 8.41 33.53 -19.97
N GLY A 111 9.20 33.22 -18.94
CA GLY A 111 9.77 31.89 -18.75
C GLY A 111 8.80 30.95 -18.03
N PRO A 112 9.20 29.69 -17.79
CA PRO A 112 8.42 28.75 -16.98
C PRO A 112 8.02 29.36 -15.63
N GLY A 113 6.73 29.40 -15.33
CA GLY A 113 6.20 30.01 -14.10
C GLY A 113 5.96 31.54 -14.17
N GLY A 114 5.89 32.11 -15.38
CA GLY A 114 5.46 33.49 -15.61
C GLY A 114 6.44 34.58 -15.20
N GLN A 115 7.69 34.20 -14.90
CA GLN A 115 8.73 35.18 -14.66
C GLN A 115 9.05 35.91 -15.96
N PRO A 116 9.08 37.26 -15.97
CA PRO A 116 9.51 37.98 -17.16
C PRO A 116 10.93 37.55 -17.48
N LEU A 117 11.16 37.05 -18.69
CA LEU A 117 12.51 36.83 -19.17
C LEU A 117 13.13 38.22 -19.32
N ASP A 118 14.34 38.39 -18.77
CA ASP A 118 15.06 39.63 -19.01
C ASP A 118 15.25 39.76 -20.52
N THR A 119 14.85 40.91 -21.08
CA THR A 119 14.59 41.13 -22.51
C THR A 119 15.84 41.08 -23.41
N ILE A 120 16.94 40.49 -22.94
CA ILE A 120 18.16 40.27 -23.71
C ILE A 120 18.03 38.97 -24.51
N ILE A 121 17.03 38.92 -25.38
CA ILE A 121 17.00 37.97 -26.49
C ILE A 121 17.57 38.71 -27.72
N PHE A 122 18.76 38.27 -28.12
CA PHE A 122 19.63 38.70 -29.22
C PHE A 122 20.28 40.09 -29.08
N GLY A 123 21.50 40.09 -28.53
CA GLY A 123 22.44 41.21 -28.66
C GLY A 123 22.77 41.46 -30.13
N GLY A 124 22.63 42.71 -30.54
CA GLY A 124 22.81 43.14 -31.93
C GLY A 124 24.26 43.50 -32.29
N PRO A 125 24.53 43.75 -33.58
CA PRO A 125 25.86 44.04 -34.08
C PRO A 125 26.38 45.36 -33.49
N GLY A 126 27.55 45.32 -32.87
CA GLY A 126 28.30 46.51 -32.45
C GLY A 126 28.44 46.71 -30.95
N GLN A 127 27.82 45.89 -30.09
CA GLN A 127 28.28 45.74 -28.72
C GLN A 127 29.09 44.45 -28.60
N THR A 128 30.39 44.56 -28.90
CA THR A 128 31.38 43.70 -28.27
C THR A 128 31.32 43.99 -26.78
N GLY A 129 30.54 43.23 -26.04
CA GLY A 129 30.71 43.11 -24.61
C GLY A 129 32.05 42.41 -24.38
N VAL A 130 33.13 43.17 -24.34
CA VAL A 130 34.37 42.69 -23.74
C VAL A 130 34.00 42.49 -22.26
N LEU A 131 33.87 41.24 -21.83
CA LEU A 131 33.94 40.92 -20.41
C LEU A 131 35.41 41.08 -20.02
N ASP A 132 35.84 42.34 -19.90
CA ASP A 132 37.11 42.68 -19.30
C ASP A 132 36.98 42.40 -17.81
N ALA A 133 37.83 41.52 -17.28
CA ALA A 133 37.84 41.15 -15.88
C ALA A 133 38.08 42.35 -14.93
N ASP A 134 38.57 43.48 -15.46
CA ASP A 134 38.98 44.65 -14.68
C ASP A 134 38.04 45.87 -14.76
N THR A 135 36.92 45.82 -15.50
CA THR A 135 35.91 46.91 -15.47
C THR A 135 34.63 46.49 -14.75
N PRO A 136 34.13 47.25 -13.76
CA PRO A 136 32.84 46.98 -13.14
C PRO A 136 31.73 47.19 -14.17
N ASN A 137 31.14 46.10 -14.65
CA ASN A 137 30.02 46.14 -15.56
C ASN A 137 28.83 46.87 -14.88
N PRO A 138 28.29 47.96 -15.46
CA PRO A 138 27.11 48.64 -14.91
C PRO A 138 25.82 47.80 -15.04
N PHE A 139 25.86 46.67 -15.75
CA PHE A 139 24.76 45.74 -15.91
C PHE A 139 25.17 44.37 -15.34
N ASN A 140 24.56 43.96 -14.23
CA ASN A 140 24.78 42.65 -13.64
C ASN A 140 24.06 41.58 -14.48
N ILE A 141 24.64 41.20 -15.63
CA ILE A 141 24.06 40.22 -16.57
C ILE A 141 24.60 38.82 -16.23
N SER A 142 24.05 38.20 -15.19
CA SER A 142 24.50 36.88 -14.70
C SER A 142 23.81 35.67 -15.38
N ASN A 143 22.95 35.87 -16.39
CA ASN A 143 22.29 34.77 -17.09
C ASN A 143 21.98 35.15 -18.55
N ILE A 144 22.92 34.87 -19.46
CA ILE A 144 22.60 34.81 -20.89
C ILE A 144 22.13 33.39 -21.18
N ALA A 145 20.87 33.22 -21.59
CA ALA A 145 20.38 31.95 -22.12
C ALA A 145 21.11 31.66 -23.44
N THR A 146 22.20 30.91 -23.35
CA THR A 146 23.10 30.53 -24.46
C THR A 146 22.44 29.46 -25.33
N GLY A 147 21.46 29.87 -26.13
CA GLY A 147 20.82 28.99 -27.11
C GLY A 147 21.63 28.75 -28.38
N ASN A 148 22.70 29.52 -28.68
CA ASN A 148 23.57 29.30 -29.86
C ASN A 148 24.80 30.23 -29.93
N ALA A 149 25.50 30.48 -28.82
CA ALA A 149 26.71 31.32 -28.84
C ALA A 149 27.98 30.45 -28.82
N VAL A 150 28.75 30.48 -29.90
CA VAL A 150 30.10 29.87 -29.97
C VAL A 150 31.09 30.88 -29.40
N ALA A 151 31.86 30.47 -28.38
CA ALA A 151 32.96 31.26 -27.85
C ALA A 151 34.13 31.26 -28.84
N ILE A 152 34.54 32.45 -29.29
CA ILE A 152 35.73 32.63 -30.13
C ILE A 152 36.81 33.27 -29.25
N PRO A 153 37.99 32.66 -29.09
CA PRO A 153 39.10 33.30 -28.38
C PRO A 153 39.51 34.59 -29.10
N ILE A 154 39.65 35.68 -28.34
CA ILE A 154 40.17 36.96 -28.81
C ILE A 154 41.45 37.30 -28.04
N ASP A 155 42.36 37.98 -28.71
CA ASP A 155 43.58 38.52 -28.16
C ASP A 155 43.45 40.05 -28.20
N THR A 156 43.20 40.66 -27.04
CA THR A 156 42.97 42.11 -26.93
C THR A 156 44.27 42.90 -26.78
N THR A 157 45.37 42.24 -26.43
CA THR A 157 46.70 42.84 -26.29
C THR A 157 47.53 42.77 -27.58
N GLY A 158 47.14 41.92 -28.53
CA GLY A 158 47.80 41.73 -29.82
C GLY A 158 49.13 40.96 -29.73
N ASP A 159 49.34 40.18 -28.66
CA ASP A 159 50.58 39.44 -28.40
C ASP A 159 50.55 37.98 -28.90
N GLY A 160 49.44 37.56 -29.51
CA GLY A 160 49.22 36.23 -30.06
C GLY A 160 48.71 35.21 -29.04
N ILE A 161 48.46 35.61 -27.79
CA ILE A 161 47.92 34.74 -26.73
C ILE A 161 46.49 35.20 -26.42
N PRO A 162 45.46 34.34 -26.58
CA PRO A 162 44.10 34.73 -26.25
C PRO A 162 43.95 35.06 -24.75
N ASP A 163 43.64 36.31 -24.44
CA ASP A 163 43.42 36.83 -23.09
C ASP A 163 41.91 36.96 -22.75
N GLY A 164 41.04 36.73 -23.73
CA GLY A 164 39.60 36.74 -23.55
C GLY A 164 38.84 35.84 -24.52
N PHE A 165 37.53 35.71 -24.29
CA PHE A 165 36.60 35.06 -25.20
C PHE A 165 35.52 36.06 -25.62
N THR A 166 35.24 36.14 -26.92
CA THR A 166 34.09 36.87 -27.46
C THR A 166 33.04 35.88 -27.94
N TYR A 167 31.81 36.02 -27.47
CA TYR A 167 30.68 35.23 -27.94
C TYR A 167 30.06 35.90 -29.17
N ALA A 168 30.17 35.26 -30.34
CA ALA A 168 29.57 35.77 -31.58
C ALA A 168 28.19 35.13 -31.80
N ALA A 169 27.13 35.93 -31.73
CA ALA A 169 25.80 35.50 -32.18
C ALA A 169 25.73 35.53 -33.71
N GLY A 170 25.00 34.58 -34.30
CA GLY A 170 24.93 34.35 -35.76
C GLY A 170 24.53 35.59 -36.59
N THR A 171 24.99 35.58 -37.84
CA THR A 171 25.04 36.67 -38.84
C THR A 171 23.68 37.13 -39.39
N GLY A 172 22.71 37.44 -38.53
CA GLY A 172 21.41 38.04 -38.89
C GLY A 172 21.23 39.37 -38.14
N GLY A 173 21.07 40.47 -38.86
CA GLY A 173 21.02 41.82 -38.29
C GLY A 173 19.76 42.09 -37.48
N PHE A 174 19.81 41.85 -36.17
CA PHE A 174 18.73 42.17 -35.23
C PHE A 174 19.27 42.95 -34.03
N SER A 175 18.58 44.03 -33.64
CA SER A 175 18.87 44.85 -32.45
C SER A 175 18.25 44.19 -31.21
N PRO A 176 18.87 44.25 -30.02
CA PRO A 176 18.23 43.78 -28.80
C PRO A 176 17.01 44.64 -28.54
N ILE A 177 15.88 44.00 -28.24
CA ILE A 177 14.61 44.66 -27.96
C ILE A 177 14.63 45.05 -26.48
N ALA A 178 15.37 46.11 -26.17
CA ALA A 178 15.42 46.66 -24.81
C ALA A 178 14.19 47.55 -24.56
N ASN A 179 13.63 47.49 -23.36
CA ASN A 179 12.58 48.41 -22.94
C ASN A 179 13.15 49.85 -22.86
N GLN A 180 13.03 50.61 -23.94
CA GLN A 180 13.58 51.98 -24.00
C GLN A 180 12.63 53.01 -23.39
N GLN A 181 11.31 52.81 -23.48
CA GLN A 181 10.27 53.61 -22.81
C GLN A 181 8.98 52.79 -22.64
N GLY A 182 8.40 52.80 -21.44
CA GLY A 182 7.14 52.13 -21.10
C GLY A 182 7.27 51.05 -20.03
N PHE A 183 6.14 50.46 -19.64
CA PHE A 183 6.14 49.29 -18.77
C PHE A 183 6.43 48.04 -19.61
N SER A 184 7.25 47.11 -19.12
CA SER A 184 7.40 45.80 -19.75
C SER A 184 6.05 45.06 -19.74
N PRO A 185 5.81 44.14 -20.70
CA PRO A 185 4.64 43.27 -20.70
C PRO A 185 4.42 42.66 -19.33
N ILE A 186 3.16 42.56 -18.93
CA ILE A 186 2.78 42.03 -17.62
C ILE A 186 2.16 40.66 -17.85
N GLY A 187 2.72 39.64 -17.21
CA GLY A 187 2.19 38.28 -17.19
C GLY A 187 1.62 37.99 -15.82
N VAL A 188 0.41 37.43 -15.79
CA VAL A 188 -0.19 36.81 -14.61
C VAL A 188 -0.38 35.36 -14.97
N THR A 189 0.45 34.47 -14.41
CA THR A 189 0.38 33.04 -14.68
C THR A 189 -0.09 32.24 -13.48
N GLN A 190 -0.87 31.19 -13.70
CA GLN A 190 -1.46 30.38 -12.64
C GLN A 190 -0.75 29.03 -12.47
N GLY A 191 0.48 29.05 -11.92
CA GLY A 191 1.24 27.82 -11.62
C GLY A 191 0.68 26.90 -10.51
N SER A 192 -0.58 27.08 -10.07
CA SER A 192 -1.18 26.32 -8.97
C SER A 192 -1.36 24.84 -9.28
N LEU A 193 -1.42 24.48 -10.57
CA LEU A 193 -1.53 23.10 -11.03
C LEU A 193 -0.24 22.29 -10.74
N GLY A 194 0.93 22.91 -10.95
CA GLY A 194 2.24 22.33 -10.63
C GLY A 194 2.43 22.15 -9.11
N LEU A 195 2.02 23.15 -8.32
CA LEU A 195 2.11 23.09 -6.85
C LEU A 195 1.19 22.00 -6.24
N ALA A 196 -0.03 21.87 -6.76
CA ALA A 196 -0.95 20.81 -6.33
C ALA A 196 -0.43 19.41 -6.67
N LYS A 197 0.26 19.26 -7.82
CA LYS A 197 0.91 18.02 -8.26
C LYS A 197 2.15 17.67 -7.43
N GLU A 198 2.95 18.67 -7.05
CA GLU A 198 4.14 18.48 -6.22
C GLU A 198 3.78 18.07 -4.79
N LEU A 199 2.68 18.61 -4.24
CA LEU A 199 2.20 18.30 -2.89
C LEU A 199 1.64 16.87 -2.74
N PHE A 200 1.15 16.26 -3.82
CA PHE A 200 0.64 14.87 -3.84
C PHE A 200 1.71 13.81 -4.24
N GLY A 201 2.92 14.25 -4.60
CA GLY A 201 4.03 13.38 -4.99
C GLY A 201 3.95 12.92 -6.45
N THR A 202 5.12 12.87 -7.12
CA THR A 202 5.27 12.66 -8.57
C THR A 202 4.82 11.27 -9.08
N ALA A 203 4.46 10.33 -8.18
CA ALA A 203 4.23 8.93 -8.53
C ALA A 203 2.75 8.52 -8.74
N SER A 204 1.75 9.34 -8.40
CA SER A 204 0.33 8.91 -8.44
C SER A 204 -0.58 9.68 -9.41
N VAL A 205 -0.08 10.73 -10.06
CA VAL A 205 -0.93 11.58 -10.91
C VAL A 205 -1.12 10.94 -12.28
N LEU A 206 -2.25 10.24 -12.43
CA LEU A 206 -2.84 9.91 -13.72
C LEU A 206 -2.92 11.19 -14.56
N GLY A 207 -2.32 11.18 -15.76
CA GLY A 207 -2.41 12.33 -16.67
C GLY A 207 -3.87 12.74 -16.91
N PRO A 208 -4.14 14.03 -17.18
CA PRO A 208 -5.49 14.55 -17.26
C PRO A 208 -6.36 13.75 -18.24
N ALA A 209 -7.53 13.28 -17.79
CA ALA A 209 -8.42 12.47 -18.62
C ALA A 209 -9.05 13.28 -19.77
N ALA A 210 -9.25 14.59 -19.53
CA ALA A 210 -9.60 15.56 -20.55
C ALA A 210 -8.79 16.85 -20.32
N THR A 211 -8.19 17.35 -21.39
CA THR A 211 -7.57 18.68 -21.43
C THR A 211 -8.17 19.47 -22.59
N VAL A 212 -8.59 20.70 -22.32
CA VAL A 212 -9.11 21.63 -23.33
C VAL A 212 -8.35 22.93 -23.19
N GLY A 213 -7.56 23.26 -24.22
CA GLY A 213 -6.83 24.51 -24.34
C GLY A 213 -7.54 25.48 -25.30
N LEU A 214 -7.74 26.72 -24.87
CA LEU A 214 -8.26 27.82 -25.68
C LEU A 214 -7.31 29.01 -25.58
N GLN A 215 -6.79 29.44 -26.73
CA GLN A 215 -5.93 30.62 -26.81
C GLN A 215 -6.63 31.74 -27.59
N PHE A 216 -6.73 32.93 -26.98
CA PHE A 216 -7.17 34.15 -27.65
C PHE A 216 -5.98 35.09 -27.86
N LEU A 217 -5.89 35.67 -29.06
CA LEU A 217 -4.79 36.53 -29.48
C LEU A 217 -5.34 37.92 -29.85
N ASP A 218 -5.07 38.90 -28.98
CA ASP A 218 -5.26 40.34 -29.22
C ASP A 218 -4.13 41.11 -28.48
N ASP A 219 -4.30 42.41 -28.20
CA ASP A 219 -3.43 43.20 -27.29
C ASP A 219 -3.35 42.58 -25.87
N ILE A 220 -4.24 41.62 -25.58
CA ILE A 220 -4.19 40.72 -24.43
C ILE A 220 -4.16 39.29 -24.98
N GLN A 221 -3.15 38.51 -24.59
CA GLN A 221 -3.14 37.09 -24.84
C GLN A 221 -3.70 36.36 -23.62
N VAL A 222 -4.70 35.53 -23.86
CA VAL A 222 -5.32 34.67 -22.84
C VAL A 222 -5.10 33.24 -23.26
N ASP A 223 -4.43 32.46 -22.41
CA ASP A 223 -4.35 31.01 -22.55
C ASP A 223 -5.14 30.37 -21.40
N LEU A 224 -6.13 29.57 -21.76
CA LEU A 224 -7.01 28.87 -20.84
C LEU A 224 -6.86 27.38 -21.08
N LEU A 225 -6.32 26.67 -20.10
CA LEU A 225 -6.24 25.22 -20.09
C LEU A 225 -7.12 24.68 -18.97
N ILE A 226 -8.10 23.86 -19.33
CA ILE A 226 -8.96 23.16 -18.38
C ILE A 226 -8.51 21.71 -18.32
N GLU A 227 -8.19 21.24 -17.11
CA GLU A 227 -7.88 19.83 -16.83
C GLU A 227 -8.92 19.23 -15.90
N ALA A 228 -9.49 18.10 -16.32
CA ALA A 228 -10.41 17.34 -15.48
C ALA A 228 -10.06 15.84 -15.53
N THR A 229 -9.95 15.24 -14.36
CA THR A 229 -9.70 13.81 -14.18
C THR A 229 -10.62 13.29 -13.10
N GLN A 230 -11.37 12.25 -13.43
CA GLN A 230 -12.11 11.49 -12.44
C GLN A 230 -11.74 10.02 -12.60
N ALA A 231 -11.36 9.37 -11.51
CA ALA A 231 -11.07 7.96 -11.47
C ALA A 231 -11.80 7.30 -10.29
N ASP A 232 -12.39 6.13 -10.53
CA ASP A 232 -12.98 5.27 -9.50
C ASP A 232 -12.37 3.87 -9.69
N ARG A 233 -11.73 3.35 -8.66
CA ARG A 233 -11.15 2.01 -8.62
C ARG A 233 -11.76 1.26 -7.45
N ARG A 234 -12.30 0.07 -7.72
CA ARG A 234 -12.86 -0.83 -6.70
C ARG A 234 -12.23 -2.20 -6.83
N THR A 235 -11.68 -2.68 -5.73
CA THR A 235 -11.06 -3.99 -5.61
C THR A 235 -11.79 -4.75 -4.51
N VAL A 236 -12.19 -5.98 -4.80
CA VAL A 236 -12.80 -6.88 -3.81
C VAL A 236 -12.03 -8.18 -3.83
N VAL A 237 -11.42 -8.52 -2.69
CA VAL A 237 -10.71 -9.78 -2.50
C VAL A 237 -11.51 -10.62 -1.52
N MET A 238 -11.80 -11.87 -1.86
CA MET A 238 -12.50 -12.80 -0.97
C MET A 238 -11.67 -14.06 -0.74
N SER A 239 -11.43 -14.37 0.53
CA SER A 239 -10.82 -15.61 0.99
C SER A 239 -11.84 -16.42 1.79
N ALA A 240 -11.97 -17.72 1.50
CA ALA A 240 -12.99 -18.57 2.11
C ALA A 240 -12.42 -19.88 2.70
N PRO A 241 -11.63 -19.83 3.79
CA PRO A 241 -11.10 -21.03 4.42
C PRO A 241 -12.23 -21.86 5.08
N ARG A 242 -12.09 -23.18 4.99
CA ARG A 242 -12.99 -24.16 5.61
C ARG A 242 -12.19 -25.06 6.53
N LEU A 243 -12.69 -25.26 7.74
CA LEU A 243 -12.01 -26.04 8.78
C LEU A 243 -12.99 -27.01 9.43
N THR A 244 -12.63 -28.28 9.52
CA THR A 244 -13.44 -29.29 10.23
C THR A 244 -12.65 -29.81 11.42
N PHE A 245 -13.25 -29.81 12.61
CA PHE A 245 -12.61 -30.24 13.86
C PHE A 245 -13.61 -30.89 14.80
N PHE A 246 -13.13 -31.69 15.76
CA PHE A 246 -14.00 -32.33 16.75
C PHE A 246 -14.50 -31.33 17.79
N ASN A 247 -15.68 -31.61 18.36
CA ASN A 247 -16.27 -30.80 19.42
C ASN A 247 -15.28 -30.59 20.59
N GLY A 248 -14.96 -29.32 20.89
CA GLY A 248 -14.02 -28.92 21.95
C GLY A 248 -12.55 -28.87 21.54
N GLU A 249 -12.20 -29.39 20.35
CA GLU A 249 -10.84 -29.31 19.81
C GLU A 249 -10.56 -27.94 19.18
N ARG A 250 -9.29 -27.53 19.21
CA ARG A 250 -8.81 -26.33 18.51
C ARG A 250 -8.20 -26.73 17.19
N ALA A 251 -8.59 -26.05 16.13
CA ALA A 251 -8.00 -26.21 14.81
C ALA A 251 -7.60 -24.85 14.24
N TRP A 252 -6.54 -24.85 13.44
CA TRP A 252 -6.04 -23.64 12.80
C TRP A 252 -5.63 -23.92 11.35
N ILE A 253 -5.63 -22.87 10.54
CA ILE A 253 -5.14 -22.85 9.17
C ILE A 253 -4.35 -21.56 8.97
N ALA A 254 -3.20 -21.66 8.32
CA ALA A 254 -2.41 -20.52 7.90
C ALA A 254 -2.14 -20.62 6.40
N VAL A 255 -2.42 -19.54 5.68
CA VAL A 255 -2.06 -19.39 4.27
C VAL A 255 -1.25 -18.13 4.17
N ALA A 256 0.06 -18.28 4.00
CA ALA A 256 0.98 -17.16 3.89
C ALA A 256 2.09 -17.45 2.88
N THR A 257 2.51 -16.40 2.18
CA THR A 257 3.67 -16.36 1.31
C THR A 257 4.81 -15.70 2.07
N ALA A 258 6.00 -16.30 2.04
CA ALA A 258 7.18 -15.70 2.64
C ALA A 258 7.97 -14.96 1.56
N THR A 259 8.16 -13.65 1.73
CA THR A 259 9.04 -12.84 0.89
C THR A 259 10.31 -12.54 1.66
N THR A 260 11.47 -12.81 1.05
CA THR A 260 12.78 -12.52 1.64
C THR A 260 13.25 -11.13 1.25
N PHE A 261 13.85 -10.40 2.19
CA PHE A 261 14.40 -9.06 1.98
C PHE A 261 15.75 -8.90 2.69
N VAL A 262 16.52 -7.88 2.32
CA VAL A 262 17.80 -7.58 2.98
C VAL A 262 17.51 -6.71 4.21
N SER A 263 17.52 -7.30 5.40
CA SER A 263 17.14 -6.62 6.65
C SER A 263 18.26 -5.78 7.25
N ALA A 264 19.51 -6.21 7.06
CA ALA A 264 20.68 -5.50 7.57
C ALA A 264 21.91 -5.76 6.71
N LEU A 265 22.89 -4.87 6.84
CA LEU A 265 24.19 -5.00 6.19
C LEU A 265 25.29 -5.00 7.26
N ASN A 266 26.02 -6.10 7.36
CA ASN A 266 27.17 -6.19 8.27
C ASN A 266 28.44 -5.76 7.53
N PRO A 267 29.13 -4.70 7.97
CA PRO A 267 30.39 -4.28 7.35
C PRO A 267 31.50 -5.29 7.65
N ILE A 268 32.20 -5.71 6.62
CA ILE A 268 33.47 -6.45 6.72
C ILE A 268 34.60 -5.53 6.29
N VAL A 269 35.60 -5.39 7.17
CA VAL A 269 36.80 -4.57 6.93
C VAL A 269 37.99 -5.47 6.62
N GLY A 270 38.68 -5.22 5.51
CA GLY A 270 39.90 -5.93 5.11
C GLY A 270 41.02 -4.95 4.76
N THR A 271 42.26 -5.44 4.75
CA THR A 271 43.42 -4.63 4.33
C THR A 271 43.28 -4.30 2.84
N GLY A 272 42.84 -3.08 2.52
CA GLY A 272 42.66 -2.59 1.15
C GLY A 272 41.22 -2.54 0.62
N GLY A 273 40.20 -2.80 1.45
CA GLY A 273 38.80 -2.63 1.01
C GLY A 273 37.76 -2.87 2.10
N THR A 274 36.59 -2.27 1.92
CA THR A 274 35.39 -2.52 2.73
C THR A 274 34.28 -3.10 1.86
N ALA A 275 33.54 -4.06 2.40
CA ALA A 275 32.37 -4.63 1.76
C ALA A 275 31.26 -4.84 2.80
N PHE A 276 30.02 -4.98 2.34
CA PHE A 276 28.89 -5.36 3.18
C PHE A 276 28.52 -6.81 2.94
N THR A 277 28.20 -7.53 4.02
CA THR A 277 27.55 -8.84 3.96
C THR A 277 26.05 -8.63 4.23
N PRO A 278 25.14 -8.92 3.29
CA PRO A 278 23.72 -8.78 3.52
C PRO A 278 23.20 -9.87 4.47
N VAL A 279 22.40 -9.45 5.43
CA VAL A 279 21.59 -10.33 6.29
C VAL A 279 20.20 -10.41 5.67
N ILE A 280 19.82 -11.61 5.25
CA ILE A 280 18.49 -11.86 4.70
C ILE A 280 17.53 -12.20 5.84
N ASP A 281 16.36 -11.59 5.82
CA ASP A 281 15.24 -11.97 6.68
C ASP A 281 13.99 -12.24 5.81
N ARG A 282 12.95 -12.79 6.42
CA ARG A 282 11.70 -13.14 5.74
C ARG A 282 10.51 -12.52 6.45
N VAL A 283 9.63 -11.93 5.66
CA VAL A 283 8.33 -11.43 6.10
C VAL A 283 7.22 -12.28 5.50
N PHE A 284 6.16 -12.54 6.27
CA PHE A 284 5.01 -13.33 5.83
C PHE A 284 3.85 -12.42 5.44
N ASP A 285 3.32 -12.65 4.23
CA ASP A 285 2.09 -12.05 3.71
C ASP A 285 0.99 -13.12 3.65
N GLY A 286 -0.10 -12.93 4.37
CA GLY A 286 -1.25 -13.81 4.37
C GLY A 286 -2.02 -13.77 5.69
N PHE A 287 -2.78 -14.83 5.96
CA PHE A 287 -3.63 -14.90 7.15
C PHE A 287 -3.49 -16.21 7.92
N VAL A 288 -3.81 -16.13 9.21
CA VAL A 288 -3.97 -17.25 10.12
C VAL A 288 -5.37 -17.18 10.72
N LEU A 289 -6.09 -18.28 10.63
CA LEU A 289 -7.39 -18.46 11.25
C LEU A 289 -7.30 -19.62 12.25
N ASP A 290 -7.69 -19.35 13.47
CA ASP A 290 -7.63 -20.29 14.58
C ASP A 290 -8.96 -20.28 15.32
N ILE A 291 -9.55 -21.46 15.42
CA ILE A 291 -10.92 -21.62 15.89
C ILE A 291 -10.94 -22.77 16.91
N GLN A 292 -11.65 -22.53 18.00
CA GLN A 292 -12.09 -23.57 18.92
C GLN A 292 -13.60 -23.45 19.09
N GLY A 293 -14.32 -24.55 18.96
CA GLY A 293 -15.78 -24.58 19.03
C GLY A 293 -16.30 -25.66 19.96
N VAL A 294 -17.32 -25.33 20.75
CA VAL A 294 -18.09 -26.28 21.56
C VAL A 294 -19.56 -26.24 21.15
N VAL A 295 -20.11 -27.39 20.78
CA VAL A 295 -21.53 -27.57 20.45
C VAL A 295 -22.37 -27.50 21.72
N SER A 296 -23.45 -26.71 21.68
CA SER A 296 -24.47 -26.66 22.74
C SER A 296 -25.17 -28.02 22.90
N ALA A 297 -25.63 -28.34 24.11
CA ALA A 297 -26.29 -29.61 24.41
C ALA A 297 -27.53 -29.88 23.53
N ASP A 298 -28.21 -28.83 23.07
CA ASP A 298 -29.37 -28.89 22.19
C ASP A 298 -29.02 -29.02 20.70
N ARG A 299 -27.73 -29.03 20.33
CA ARG A 299 -27.22 -29.06 18.95
C ARG A 299 -27.74 -27.93 18.06
N ARG A 300 -28.18 -26.81 18.64
CA ARG A 300 -28.69 -25.66 17.88
C ARG A 300 -27.68 -24.55 17.72
N TYR A 301 -26.72 -24.47 18.64
CA TYR A 301 -25.73 -23.42 18.69
C TYR A 301 -24.33 -23.98 18.85
N VAL A 302 -23.35 -23.29 18.29
CA VAL A 302 -21.93 -23.53 18.51
C VAL A 302 -21.34 -22.29 19.17
N ASN A 303 -20.74 -22.49 20.35
CA ASN A 303 -19.95 -21.46 21.00
C ASN A 303 -18.51 -21.54 20.47
N MET A 304 -18.05 -20.48 19.81
CA MET A 304 -16.75 -20.45 19.14
C MET A 304 -15.88 -19.35 19.70
N THR A 305 -14.61 -19.67 19.94
CA THR A 305 -13.55 -18.70 20.12
C THR A 305 -12.76 -18.64 18.82
N VAL A 306 -12.71 -17.46 18.22
CA VAL A 306 -12.11 -17.23 16.92
C VAL A 306 -11.00 -16.22 17.08
N ILE A 307 -9.81 -16.59 16.59
CA ILE A 307 -8.65 -15.73 16.47
C ILE A 307 -8.30 -15.68 14.99
N PHE A 308 -8.36 -14.49 14.41
CA PHE A 308 -7.97 -14.23 13.04
C PHE A 308 -6.88 -13.17 13.03
N ALA A 309 -5.80 -13.44 12.31
CA ALA A 309 -4.73 -12.50 12.06
C ALA A 309 -4.42 -12.45 10.57
N SER A 310 -4.42 -11.26 9.97
CA SER A 310 -3.96 -11.01 8.61
C SER A 310 -2.75 -10.08 8.65
N SER A 311 -1.81 -10.29 7.73
CA SER A 311 -0.63 -9.47 7.53
C SER A 311 -0.44 -9.32 6.03
N GLN A 312 -0.53 -8.10 5.50
CA GLN A 312 -0.28 -7.78 4.11
C GLN A 312 0.94 -6.88 3.99
N ILE A 313 1.77 -7.11 2.98
CA ILE A 313 2.92 -6.24 2.70
C ILE A 313 2.45 -5.06 1.84
N GLU A 314 2.57 -3.83 2.36
CA GLU A 314 2.23 -2.60 1.62
C GLU A 314 3.36 -2.19 0.66
N GLY A 315 4.61 -2.47 1.04
CA GLY A 315 5.79 -2.19 0.23
C GLY A 315 7.10 -2.36 1.01
N PHE A 316 8.20 -2.01 0.36
CA PHE A 316 9.53 -1.97 0.96
C PHE A 316 10.07 -0.55 0.82
N ASP A 317 10.46 0.07 1.93
CA ASP A 317 11.23 1.30 1.94
C ASP A 317 12.73 0.98 1.84
N GLN A 318 13.49 1.85 1.18
CA GLN A 318 14.94 1.68 1.04
C GLN A 318 15.68 2.52 2.09
N GLY A 319 16.31 1.84 3.03
CA GLY A 319 17.28 2.44 3.93
C GLY A 319 18.66 2.44 3.26
N THR A 320 19.37 3.57 3.34
CA THR A 320 20.79 3.62 3.03
C THR A 320 21.61 3.65 4.31
N THR A 321 22.66 2.83 4.37
CA THR A 321 23.69 2.92 5.40
C THR A 321 24.99 3.38 4.74
N VAL A 322 25.66 4.35 5.36
CA VAL A 322 26.93 4.87 4.89
C VAL A 322 28.02 4.39 5.85
N GLY A 323 28.82 3.44 5.40
CA GLY A 323 30.02 3.00 6.10
C GLY A 323 31.22 3.79 5.61
N GLN A 324 31.95 4.45 6.51
CA GLN A 324 33.19 5.13 6.15
C GLN A 324 34.40 4.28 6.56
N ALA A 325 35.21 3.91 5.58
CA ALA A 325 36.45 3.17 5.80
C ALA A 325 37.60 4.16 6.02
N SER A 326 38.03 4.40 7.25
CA SER A 326 39.33 5.05 7.49
C SER A 326 40.43 4.02 7.25
N GLY A 327 41.09 4.12 6.10
CA GLY A 327 42.30 3.34 5.83
C GLY A 327 43.34 3.61 6.92
N GLY A 328 43.86 2.55 7.54
CA GLY A 328 44.91 2.66 8.55
C GLY A 328 46.09 3.48 8.05
N GLY A 329 46.47 4.48 8.83
CA GLY A 329 47.43 5.51 8.45
C GLY A 329 48.79 4.96 8.00
N THR A 330 49.13 5.25 6.74
CA THR A 330 50.50 5.58 6.32
C THR A 330 50.44 6.98 5.68
N LEU A 331 51.54 7.74 5.73
CA LEU A 331 51.58 9.18 5.42
C LEU A 331 50.90 9.52 4.07
N GLY A 332 49.70 10.11 4.15
CA GLY A 332 48.90 10.51 3.00
C GLY A 332 47.41 10.31 3.28
N GLY A 333 46.82 11.16 4.10
CA GLY A 333 45.42 11.10 4.51
C GLY A 333 44.46 11.30 3.33
N GLY A 334 44.12 10.21 2.64
CA GLY A 334 43.00 10.18 1.70
C GLY A 334 41.70 10.02 2.48
N ALA A 335 40.71 10.87 2.20
CA ALA A 335 39.35 10.69 2.71
C ALA A 335 38.84 9.30 2.29
N GLY A 336 38.44 8.48 3.27
CA GLY A 336 37.83 7.19 3.02
C GLY A 336 36.61 7.36 2.13
N GLN A 337 36.55 6.63 1.02
CA GLN A 337 35.38 6.66 0.14
C GLN A 337 34.17 6.13 0.93
N PRO A 338 33.02 6.83 0.91
CA PRO A 338 31.80 6.33 1.54
C PRO A 338 31.37 5.05 0.82
N LEU A 339 31.29 3.94 1.56
CA LEU A 339 30.66 2.72 1.08
C LEU A 339 29.18 2.82 1.43
N GLU A 340 28.35 3.01 0.42
CA GLU A 340 26.90 3.03 0.56
C GLU A 340 26.36 1.60 0.43
N GLY A 341 25.49 1.21 1.37
CA GLY A 341 24.80 -0.06 1.36
C GLY A 341 23.30 0.16 1.48
N GLN A 342 22.52 -0.47 0.61
CA GLN A 342 21.06 -0.39 0.66
C GLN A 342 20.49 -1.61 1.39
N PHE A 343 19.54 -1.37 2.30
CA PHE A 343 18.74 -2.39 2.97
C PHE A 343 17.26 -2.04 2.84
N GLU A 344 16.41 -3.03 2.98
CA GLU A 344 14.97 -2.91 2.76
C GLU A 344 14.22 -3.00 4.10
N LEU A 345 13.24 -2.11 4.27
CA LEU A 345 12.36 -2.05 5.44
C LEU A 345 10.93 -2.37 4.98
N PRO A 346 10.38 -3.56 5.27
CA PRO A 346 9.02 -3.89 4.88
C PRO A 346 8.02 -3.08 5.70
N ILE A 347 7.05 -2.48 5.02
CA ILE A 347 5.87 -1.87 5.62
C ILE A 347 4.76 -2.92 5.58
N ILE A 348 4.27 -3.32 6.76
CA ILE A 348 3.24 -4.35 6.88
C ILE A 348 1.96 -3.75 7.48
N SER A 349 0.83 -4.11 6.88
CA SER A 349 -0.51 -3.82 7.39
C SER A 349 -1.06 -5.06 8.07
N GLY A 350 -1.29 -4.97 9.38
CA GLY A 350 -1.73 -6.10 10.20
C GLY A 350 -3.13 -5.89 10.75
N GLN A 351 -3.97 -6.91 10.69
CA GLN A 351 -5.31 -6.92 11.28
C GLN A 351 -5.44 -8.12 12.20
N ASN A 352 -5.87 -7.91 13.45
CA ASN A 352 -6.02 -8.99 14.43
C ASN A 352 -7.38 -8.89 15.14
N ILE A 353 -8.13 -9.98 15.12
CA ILE A 353 -9.46 -10.10 15.72
C ILE A 353 -9.47 -11.33 16.62
N ARG A 354 -9.79 -11.11 17.90
CA ARG A 354 -10.03 -12.18 18.86
C ARG A 354 -11.40 -11.98 19.48
N THR A 355 -12.30 -12.92 19.25
CA THR A 355 -13.68 -12.85 19.75
C THR A 355 -14.20 -14.21 20.17
N SER A 356 -15.18 -14.21 21.07
CA SER A 356 -15.95 -15.40 21.43
C SER A 356 -17.42 -15.12 21.17
N VAL A 357 -18.04 -15.96 20.34
CA VAL A 357 -19.39 -15.75 19.82
C VAL A 357 -20.18 -17.05 19.80
N MET A 358 -21.49 -16.94 19.97
CA MET A 358 -22.41 -18.05 19.81
C MET A 358 -23.15 -17.89 18.48
N VAL A 359 -23.05 -18.90 17.62
CA VAL A 359 -23.65 -18.89 16.28
C VAL A 359 -24.57 -20.10 16.14
N PRO A 360 -25.79 -19.94 15.62
CA PRO A 360 -26.67 -21.08 15.37
C PRO A 360 -26.12 -22.00 14.27
N ASP A 361 -26.45 -23.28 14.32
CA ASP A 361 -26.10 -24.25 13.28
C ASP A 361 -26.57 -23.77 11.90
N LYS A 362 -25.68 -23.82 10.90
CA LYS A 362 -25.87 -23.31 9.53
C LYS A 362 -26.16 -21.81 9.43
N GLY A 363 -26.20 -21.08 10.55
CA GLY A 363 -26.34 -19.64 10.58
C GLY A 363 -25.05 -18.94 10.17
N THR A 364 -25.15 -17.73 9.63
CA THR A 364 -23.97 -16.90 9.33
C THR A 364 -23.94 -15.73 10.29
N LEU A 365 -22.80 -15.52 10.94
CA LEU A 365 -22.53 -14.36 11.79
C LEU A 365 -21.48 -13.48 11.14
N LEU A 366 -21.73 -12.18 11.08
CA LEU A 366 -20.70 -11.17 10.82
C LEU A 366 -19.92 -10.97 12.13
N LEU A 367 -18.69 -11.51 12.21
CA LEU A 367 -17.82 -11.36 13.39
C LEU A 367 -17.36 -9.91 13.56
N GLY A 368 -17.24 -9.20 12.44
CA GLY A 368 -16.85 -7.80 12.38
C GLY A 368 -15.82 -7.54 11.28
N GLY A 369 -15.17 -6.39 11.39
CA GLY A 369 -14.07 -5.94 10.57
C GLY A 369 -13.84 -4.44 10.75
N ALA A 370 -12.80 -3.90 10.11
CA ALA A 370 -12.43 -2.48 10.22
C ALA A 370 -12.79 -1.76 8.92
N ARG A 371 -13.44 -0.59 9.04
CA ARG A 371 -13.62 0.34 7.93
C ARG A 371 -12.73 1.56 8.17
N GLN A 372 -11.76 1.76 7.30
CA GLN A 372 -10.88 2.91 7.31
C GLN A 372 -11.24 3.81 6.13
N VAL A 373 -11.44 5.10 6.41
CA VAL A 373 -11.68 6.11 5.38
C VAL A 373 -10.60 7.17 5.52
N ARG A 374 -9.90 7.46 4.43
CA ARG A 374 -8.92 8.52 4.31
C ARG A 374 -9.36 9.45 3.19
N GLU A 375 -9.69 10.68 3.55
CA GLU A 375 -10.06 11.73 2.62
C GLU A 375 -9.00 12.82 2.67
N ILE A 376 -8.46 13.16 1.50
CA ILE A 376 -7.47 14.20 1.32
C ILE A 376 -8.04 15.18 0.30
N GLU A 377 -8.28 16.40 0.72
CA GLU A 377 -8.68 17.50 -0.15
C GLU A 377 -7.56 18.54 -0.18
N VAL A 378 -7.08 18.86 -1.38
CA VAL A 378 -6.10 19.91 -1.63
C VAL A 378 -6.74 20.93 -2.57
N GLU A 379 -6.86 22.16 -2.10
CA GLU A 379 -7.33 23.29 -2.89
C GLU A 379 -6.18 24.29 -3.05
N THR A 380 -5.93 24.75 -4.27
CA THR A 380 -4.94 25.78 -4.60
C THR A 380 -5.56 26.79 -5.55
N GLY A 381 -5.31 28.08 -5.37
CA GLY A 381 -5.87 29.10 -6.27
C GLY A 381 -5.24 30.47 -6.11
N VAL A 382 -5.58 31.39 -7.01
CA VAL A 382 -5.03 32.75 -7.01
C VAL A 382 -5.62 33.56 -5.83
N PRO A 383 -4.80 34.24 -5.01
CA PRO A 383 -5.29 35.11 -3.95
C PRO A 383 -6.27 36.17 -4.49
N VAL A 384 -7.30 36.51 -3.71
CA VAL A 384 -8.40 37.44 -4.06
C VAL A 384 -9.37 36.92 -5.13
N LEU A 385 -8.92 36.51 -6.31
CA LEU A 385 -9.79 36.08 -7.43
C LEU A 385 -10.57 34.79 -7.13
N SER A 386 -9.96 33.86 -6.39
CA SER A 386 -10.61 32.63 -5.91
C SER A 386 -11.84 32.85 -5.01
N LYS A 387 -11.96 34.03 -4.37
CA LYS A 387 -13.06 34.33 -3.44
C LYS A 387 -14.29 34.97 -4.10
N ILE A 388 -14.22 35.31 -5.39
CA ILE A 388 -15.33 35.95 -6.11
C ILE A 388 -16.36 34.86 -6.50
N PRO A 389 -17.63 34.94 -6.05
CA PRO A 389 -18.64 33.98 -6.43
C PRO A 389 -18.87 33.96 -7.95
N PHE A 390 -19.30 32.83 -8.49
CA PHE A 390 -19.48 32.54 -9.93
C PHE A 390 -18.19 32.42 -10.76
N ILE A 391 -17.11 33.12 -10.41
CA ILE A 391 -15.85 33.13 -11.15
C ILE A 391 -14.77 32.26 -10.46
N ASN A 392 -14.91 32.01 -9.14
CA ASN A 392 -14.04 31.13 -8.34
C ASN A 392 -13.54 29.88 -9.08
N ARG A 393 -14.44 29.14 -9.76
CA ARG A 393 -14.11 27.87 -10.43
C ARG A 393 -13.05 27.99 -11.53
N PHE A 394 -12.84 29.18 -12.10
CA PHE A 394 -11.79 29.43 -13.10
C PHE A 394 -10.43 29.78 -12.50
N PHE A 395 -10.36 29.96 -11.18
CA PHE A 395 -9.15 30.40 -10.46
C PHE A 395 -8.79 29.49 -9.28
N THR A 396 -9.42 28.32 -9.18
CA THR A 396 -9.16 27.30 -8.17
C THR A 396 -8.97 25.93 -8.79
N ASN A 397 -7.93 25.24 -8.33
CA ASN A 397 -7.62 23.86 -8.61
C ASN A 397 -7.93 23.05 -7.36
N ARG A 398 -8.76 22.02 -7.52
CA ARG A 398 -9.13 21.13 -6.43
C ARG A 398 -8.78 19.69 -6.80
N ILE A 399 -8.09 19.03 -5.89
CA ILE A 399 -7.83 17.60 -5.92
C ILE A 399 -8.48 17.01 -4.69
N THR A 400 -9.36 16.04 -4.88
CA THR A 400 -9.99 15.28 -3.81
C THR A 400 -9.70 13.81 -4.04
N SER A 401 -9.08 13.18 -3.04
CA SER A 401 -8.79 11.75 -3.02
C SER A 401 -9.46 11.12 -1.82
N LYS A 402 -10.28 10.11 -2.06
CA LYS A 402 -10.97 9.35 -1.02
C LYS A 402 -10.63 7.87 -1.16
N ASP A 403 -9.87 7.38 -0.20
CA ASP A 403 -9.56 5.97 -0.04
C ASP A 403 -10.43 5.39 1.07
N GLU A 404 -11.11 4.29 0.79
CA GLU A 404 -11.89 3.55 1.76
C GLU A 404 -11.51 2.07 1.68
N SER A 405 -11.08 1.50 2.79
CA SER A 405 -10.76 0.09 2.96
C SER A 405 -11.69 -0.51 4.00
N SER A 406 -12.32 -1.63 3.68
CA SER A 406 -13.27 -2.32 4.55
C SER A 406 -12.98 -3.82 4.60
N LEU A 407 -12.57 -4.30 5.77
CA LEU A 407 -12.53 -5.73 6.08
C LEU A 407 -13.90 -6.19 6.59
N LEU A 408 -14.37 -7.34 6.14
CA LEU A 408 -15.57 -8.01 6.65
C LEU A 408 -15.26 -9.49 6.85
N ILE A 409 -15.52 -10.02 8.05
CA ILE A 409 -15.35 -11.44 8.35
C ILE A 409 -16.70 -12.05 8.71
N LEU A 410 -17.15 -12.97 7.86
CA LEU A 410 -18.33 -13.79 8.09
C LEU A 410 -17.90 -15.19 8.50
N LEU A 411 -18.64 -15.77 9.42
CA LEU A 411 -18.42 -17.13 9.89
C LEU A 411 -19.74 -17.89 9.91
N ARG A 412 -19.71 -19.11 9.37
CA ARG A 412 -20.82 -20.06 9.35
C ARG A 412 -20.35 -21.41 9.89
N PRO A 413 -20.80 -21.85 11.08
CA PRO A 413 -20.59 -23.21 11.53
C PRO A 413 -21.67 -24.15 10.97
N GLU A 414 -21.31 -25.41 10.85
CA GLU A 414 -22.18 -26.54 10.51
C GLU A 414 -21.80 -27.72 11.41
N ILE A 415 -22.76 -28.22 12.16
CA ILE A 415 -22.57 -29.39 13.02
C ILE A 415 -22.73 -30.65 12.16
N ILE A 416 -21.70 -31.49 12.16
CA ILE A 416 -21.69 -32.77 11.46
C ILE A 416 -21.77 -33.90 12.48
N ILE A 417 -22.79 -34.73 12.36
CA ILE A 417 -22.97 -35.94 13.16
C ILE A 417 -22.54 -37.13 12.30
N GLN A 418 -21.50 -37.84 12.70
CA GLN A 418 -20.93 -38.93 11.89
C GLN A 418 -21.95 -40.03 11.59
N ALA A 419 -22.71 -40.48 12.58
CA ALA A 419 -23.71 -41.54 12.40
C ALA A 419 -24.80 -41.16 11.37
N GLU A 420 -25.32 -39.93 11.45
CA GLU A 420 -26.34 -39.44 10.51
C GLU A 420 -25.75 -39.28 9.10
N ASN A 421 -24.52 -38.77 9.01
CA ASN A 421 -23.84 -38.61 7.73
C ASN A 421 -23.47 -39.96 7.07
N GLU A 422 -23.06 -40.96 7.87
CA GLU A 422 -22.83 -42.33 7.42
C GLU A 422 -24.13 -42.99 6.93
N ASP A 423 -25.25 -42.82 7.63
CA ASP A 423 -26.57 -43.31 7.20
C ASP A 423 -27.04 -42.65 5.89
N MET A 424 -26.75 -41.35 5.72
CA MET A 424 -27.05 -40.63 4.48
C MET A 424 -26.17 -41.11 3.30
N LEU A 425 -24.89 -41.42 3.54
CA LEU A 425 -23.94 -41.85 2.51
C LEU A 425 -24.06 -43.35 2.18
N PHE A 426 -24.41 -44.17 3.16
CA PHE A 426 -24.49 -45.63 3.06
C PHE A 426 -25.80 -46.14 3.68
N PRO A 427 -26.95 -45.90 3.02
CA PRO A 427 -28.25 -46.32 3.54
C PRO A 427 -28.29 -47.85 3.73
N GLY A 428 -28.59 -48.30 4.96
CA GLY A 428 -28.72 -49.72 5.33
C GLY A 428 -27.45 -50.40 5.87
N LEU A 429 -26.32 -49.70 5.97
CA LEU A 429 -25.09 -50.25 6.57
C LEU A 429 -25.19 -50.37 8.10
N SER A 430 -25.84 -49.41 8.76
CA SER A 430 -26.11 -49.42 10.20
C SER A 430 -26.98 -50.62 10.62
N ASP A 431 -28.03 -50.92 9.84
CA ASP A 431 -28.88 -52.10 10.05
C ASP A 431 -28.11 -53.43 9.90
N GLN A 432 -27.17 -53.51 8.95
CA GLN A 432 -26.33 -54.71 8.74
C GLN A 432 -25.28 -54.91 9.84
N LEU A 433 -24.71 -53.82 10.37
CA LEU A 433 -23.74 -53.88 11.47
C LEU A 433 -24.42 -54.17 12.82
N GLY A 434 -25.63 -53.63 13.06
CA GLY A 434 -26.43 -53.94 14.26
C GLY A 434 -26.95 -55.38 14.31
N GLY A 435 -27.24 -55.99 13.15
CA GLY A 435 -27.78 -57.34 13.06
C GLY A 435 -26.81 -58.48 13.43
N ASN A 436 -25.50 -58.28 13.28
CA ASN A 436 -24.51 -59.34 13.52
C ASN A 436 -24.13 -59.53 15.01
N GLY A 437 -24.52 -58.62 15.91
CA GLY A 437 -24.23 -58.73 17.34
C GLY A 437 -25.16 -59.66 18.13
N SER A 438 -26.29 -60.09 17.55
CA SER A 438 -27.35 -60.82 18.27
C SER A 438 -27.36 -62.35 18.04
N LEU A 439 -26.39 -62.91 17.31
CA LEU A 439 -26.40 -64.32 16.90
C LEU A 439 -25.47 -65.26 17.68
N LEU A 440 -24.95 -64.83 18.83
CA LEU A 440 -24.29 -65.74 19.79
C LEU A 440 -25.13 -65.85 21.05
N ARG A 441 -26.08 -66.80 21.03
CA ARG A 441 -26.81 -67.31 22.20
C ARG A 441 -26.49 -68.78 22.41
#